data_AF-A0A956G680-F1
#
_entry.id   AF-A0A956G680-F1
#
_cell.length_a   1.000
_cell.length_b   1.000
_cell.length_c   1.000
_cell.angle_alpha   90.00
_cell.angle_beta   90.00
_cell.angle_gamma   90.00
#
_symmetry.space_group_name_H-M   'P 1'
#
loop_
_entity.id
_entity.type
_entity.pdbx_description
1 polymer ?
#
loop_
_entity_poly.entity_id
_entity_poly.type
_entity_poly.pdbx_seq_one_letter_code
_entity_poly.pdbx_strand_id
1 'polypeptide(L)'
;MESTLTRLIYREFLLEPDLYREAGLEQLPAKIAQAIEVSPSEALSRLTASPLLEPLDLETLQHLVAVRDMAIISRTAAALSHDLKEPAVTYDQCCRQALIYAVAGMNAHVYAALRAAASKEDSYARHHYLYSLLLGLEGDYDRALWELEMALEREPYAEARVRLRFAAEVIEKAQKAAG
;
A
#
# COMPACT_ATOMS: atom_id res chain seq x y z
N MET A 1 -16.19 1.96 -3.77
CA MET A 1 -15.20 2.01 -4.86
C MET A 1 -13.88 2.57 -4.36
N GLU A 2 -13.89 3.75 -3.73
CA GLU A 2 -12.84 4.24 -2.79
C GLU A 2 -12.40 3.15 -1.79
N SER A 3 -13.37 2.32 -1.41
CA SER A 3 -13.20 1.10 -0.61
C SER A 3 -12.19 0.08 -1.14
N THR A 4 -11.99 -0.09 -2.45
CA THR A 4 -11.16 -1.19 -2.97
C THR A 4 -9.71 -0.75 -3.14
N LEU A 5 -9.49 0.46 -3.64
CA LEU A 5 -8.15 1.05 -3.74
C LEU A 5 -7.52 1.26 -2.36
N THR A 6 -8.32 1.68 -1.38
CA THR A 6 -7.87 1.81 0.00
C THR A 6 -7.39 0.46 0.55
N ARG A 7 -8.09 -0.64 0.23
CA ARG A 7 -7.66 -2.00 0.61
C ARG A 7 -6.32 -2.39 -0.03
N LEU A 8 -6.06 -1.97 -1.26
CA LEU A 8 -4.77 -2.24 -1.91
C LEU A 8 -3.62 -1.58 -1.16
N ILE A 9 -3.77 -0.34 -0.71
CA ILE A 9 -2.73 0.34 0.10
C ILE A 9 -2.51 -0.39 1.43
N TYR A 10 -3.58 -0.77 2.14
CA TYR A 10 -3.45 -1.55 3.37
C TYR A 10 -2.79 -2.91 3.14
N ARG A 11 -3.10 -3.57 2.02
CA ARG A 11 -2.46 -4.83 1.63
C ARG A 11 -0.95 -4.64 1.44
N GLU A 12 -0.53 -3.62 0.69
CA GLU A 12 0.90 -3.36 0.50
C GLU A 12 1.59 -3.07 1.84
N PHE A 13 0.94 -2.33 2.74
CA PHE A 13 1.46 -2.07 4.08
C PHE A 13 1.69 -3.36 4.89
N LEU A 14 0.79 -4.33 4.77
CA LEU A 14 0.89 -5.61 5.47
C LEU A 14 1.89 -6.57 4.82
N LEU A 15 2.11 -6.45 3.51
CA LEU A 15 3.11 -7.21 2.77
C LEU A 15 4.53 -6.69 3.00
N GLU A 16 4.66 -5.43 3.38
CA GLU A 16 5.96 -4.82 3.63
C GLU A 16 6.66 -5.50 4.82
N PRO A 17 7.90 -6.02 4.65
CA PRO A 17 8.60 -6.78 5.67
C PRO A 17 8.67 -6.04 7.01
N ASP A 18 8.22 -6.72 8.07
CA ASP A 18 8.21 -6.26 9.46
C ASP A 18 7.48 -4.94 9.74
N LEU A 19 6.87 -4.29 8.75
CA LEU A 19 6.30 -2.95 8.91
C LEU A 19 5.10 -2.95 9.87
N TYR A 20 4.24 -3.96 9.79
CA TYR A 20 3.13 -4.09 10.71
C TYR A 20 3.61 -4.36 12.16
N ARG A 21 4.77 -5.02 12.36
CA ARG A 21 5.36 -5.23 13.70
C ARG A 21 5.95 -3.94 14.24
N GLU A 22 6.71 -3.22 13.42
CA GLU A 22 7.25 -1.89 13.74
C GLU A 22 6.13 -0.89 14.06
N ALA A 23 4.97 -1.05 13.43
CA ALA A 23 3.76 -0.31 13.73
C ALA A 23 2.99 -0.86 14.95
N GLY A 24 3.57 -1.76 15.76
CA GLY A 24 2.93 -2.31 16.95
C GLY A 24 1.68 -3.14 16.68
N LEU A 25 1.48 -3.58 15.43
CA LEU A 25 0.32 -4.37 14.98
C LEU A 25 0.62 -5.87 14.98
N GLU A 26 1.51 -6.34 15.84
CA GLU A 26 1.92 -7.76 15.90
C GLU A 26 0.74 -8.71 16.16
N GLN A 27 -0.26 -8.22 16.90
CA GLN A 27 -1.48 -8.98 17.20
C GLN A 27 -2.53 -8.91 16.08
N LEU A 28 -2.31 -8.10 15.04
CA LEU A 28 -3.28 -7.89 13.97
C LEU A 28 -3.67 -9.21 13.30
N PRO A 29 -2.76 -10.07 12.80
CA PRO A 29 -3.16 -11.34 12.19
C PRO A 29 -4.03 -12.22 13.10
N ALA A 30 -3.77 -12.22 14.41
CA ALA A 30 -4.56 -12.97 15.40
C ALA A 30 -5.94 -12.35 15.64
N LYS A 31 -6.04 -11.02 15.73
CA LYS A 31 -7.32 -10.30 15.85
C LYS A 31 -8.20 -10.52 14.62
N ILE A 32 -7.60 -10.52 13.45
CA ILE A 32 -8.29 -10.76 12.19
C ILE A 32 -8.79 -12.21 12.10
N ALA A 33 -7.91 -13.17 12.42
CA ALA A 33 -8.26 -14.58 12.51
C ALA A 33 -9.45 -14.84 13.43
N GLN A 34 -9.48 -14.18 14.59
CA GLN A 34 -10.60 -14.26 15.52
C GLN A 34 -11.87 -13.64 14.94
N ALA A 35 -11.78 -12.48 14.30
CA ALA A 35 -12.94 -11.76 13.76
C ALA A 35 -13.63 -12.49 12.60
N ILE A 36 -12.87 -13.23 11.79
CA ILE A 36 -13.40 -13.99 10.64
C ILE A 36 -13.36 -15.51 10.82
N GLU A 37 -13.15 -15.98 12.05
CA GLU A 37 -13.18 -17.39 12.44
C GLU A 37 -12.28 -18.31 11.58
N VAL A 38 -11.07 -17.85 11.23
CA VAL A 38 -10.07 -18.64 10.49
C VAL A 38 -8.76 -18.73 11.27
N SER A 39 -7.79 -19.49 10.76
CA SER A 39 -6.44 -19.51 11.34
C SER A 39 -5.69 -18.18 11.12
N PRO A 40 -4.73 -17.77 11.98
CA PRO A 40 -3.86 -16.61 11.73
C PRO A 40 -3.12 -16.65 10.39
N SER A 41 -2.74 -17.85 9.94
CA SER A 41 -2.12 -18.05 8.63
C SER A 41 -3.09 -17.75 7.48
N GLU A 42 -4.34 -18.20 7.61
CA GLU A 42 -5.39 -17.94 6.62
C GLU A 42 -5.85 -16.48 6.65
N ALA A 43 -5.96 -15.87 7.83
CA ALA A 43 -6.23 -14.45 7.99
C ALA A 43 -5.13 -13.60 7.34
N LEU A 44 -3.86 -13.95 7.54
CA LEU A 44 -2.73 -13.30 6.86
C LEU A 44 -2.79 -13.51 5.33
N SER A 45 -3.19 -14.69 4.87
CA SER A 45 -3.36 -14.98 3.44
C SER A 45 -4.52 -14.19 2.81
N ARG A 46 -5.60 -13.98 3.56
CA ARG A 46 -6.76 -13.13 3.17
C ARG A 46 -6.40 -11.64 3.21
N LEU A 47 -5.57 -11.21 4.18
CA LEU A 47 -5.03 -9.84 4.30
C LEU A 47 -4.08 -9.46 3.17
N THR A 48 -3.25 -10.41 2.74
CA THR A 48 -2.23 -10.22 1.69
C THR A 48 -2.77 -10.49 0.29
N ALA A 49 -4.08 -10.73 0.17
CA ALA A 49 -4.84 -10.98 -1.06
C ALA A 49 -4.13 -11.96 -2.00
N SER A 50 -4.00 -13.21 -1.55
CA SER A 50 -3.91 -14.30 -2.52
C SER A 50 -5.14 -14.24 -3.44
N PRO A 51 -5.00 -14.34 -4.77
CA PRO A 51 -6.13 -14.41 -5.70
C PRO A 51 -7.06 -15.63 -5.45
N LEU A 52 -6.68 -16.53 -4.53
CA LEU A 52 -7.40 -17.74 -4.18
C LEU A 52 -8.34 -17.60 -2.97
N LEU A 53 -8.30 -16.47 -2.24
CA LEU A 53 -9.09 -16.29 -1.02
C LEU A 53 -9.98 -15.04 -1.10
N GLU A 54 -11.18 -15.14 -0.52
CA GLU A 54 -12.10 -14.01 -0.45
C GLU A 54 -11.50 -12.89 0.42
N PRO A 55 -11.32 -11.67 -0.12
CA PRO A 55 -10.72 -10.57 0.62
C PRO A 55 -11.67 -10.10 1.73
N LEU A 56 -11.09 -9.70 2.86
CA LEU A 56 -11.84 -9.04 3.94
C LEU A 56 -12.58 -7.81 3.41
N ASP A 57 -13.77 -7.56 3.95
CA ASP A 57 -14.50 -6.34 3.65
C ASP A 57 -13.78 -5.10 4.23
N LEU A 58 -14.12 -3.92 3.70
CA LEU A 58 -13.38 -2.69 4.01
C LEU A 58 -13.62 -2.29 5.44
N GLU A 59 -14.85 -2.44 5.94
CA GLU A 59 -15.22 -2.01 7.28
C GLU A 59 -14.47 -2.84 8.31
N THR A 60 -14.39 -4.15 8.10
CA THR A 60 -13.59 -5.07 8.91
C THR A 60 -12.11 -4.70 8.83
N LEU A 61 -11.53 -4.51 7.64
CA LEU A 61 -10.14 -4.07 7.48
C LEU A 61 -9.87 -2.71 8.15
N GLN A 62 -10.77 -1.75 7.97
CA GLN A 62 -10.69 -0.45 8.59
C GLN A 62 -10.85 -0.54 10.08
N HIS A 63 -11.67 -1.42 10.65
CA HIS A 63 -11.83 -1.59 12.09
C HIS A 63 -10.60 -2.27 12.71
N LEU A 64 -10.07 -3.28 12.03
CA LEU A 64 -8.89 -4.02 12.44
C LEU A 64 -7.61 -3.19 12.32
N VAL A 65 -7.52 -2.35 11.29
CA VAL A 65 -6.44 -1.36 11.11
C VAL A 65 -6.78 -0.02 11.79
N ALA A 66 -8.02 0.19 12.22
CA ALA A 66 -8.43 1.24 13.17
C ALA A 66 -7.95 0.96 14.59
N VAL A 67 -6.92 0.14 14.74
CA VAL A 67 -5.72 0.56 15.50
C VAL A 67 -5.11 1.81 14.86
N ARG A 68 -5.96 2.84 14.76
CA ARG A 68 -5.70 4.23 14.54
C ARG A 68 -5.19 4.79 15.86
N ASP A 69 -4.24 4.11 16.47
CA ASP A 69 -3.29 4.86 17.26
C ASP A 69 -2.51 5.66 16.21
N MET A 70 -3.07 6.82 15.86
CA MET A 70 -2.34 7.90 15.20
C MET A 70 -1.03 8.15 15.93
N ALA A 71 -0.96 7.85 17.24
CA ALA A 71 0.25 7.81 18.03
C ALA A 71 1.29 6.79 17.54
N ILE A 72 0.91 5.59 17.08
CA ILE A 72 1.85 4.60 16.53
C ILE A 72 2.29 4.98 15.11
N ILE A 73 1.37 5.32 14.21
CA ILE A 73 1.72 5.77 12.86
C ILE A 73 2.57 7.05 12.90
N SER A 74 2.26 7.98 13.81
CA SER A 74 3.08 9.18 14.04
C SER A 74 4.43 8.86 14.67
N ARG A 75 4.53 7.85 15.56
CA ARG A 75 5.82 7.40 16.10
C ARG A 75 6.69 6.77 15.02
N THR A 76 6.13 5.95 14.14
CA THR A 76 6.86 5.33 13.03
C THR A 76 7.22 6.36 11.94
N ALA A 77 6.30 7.30 11.63
CA ALA A 77 6.56 8.39 10.70
C ALA A 77 7.59 9.41 11.24
N ALA A 78 7.61 9.68 12.55
CA ALA A 78 8.60 10.54 13.19
C ALA A 78 9.95 9.84 13.41
N ALA A 79 9.95 8.55 13.74
CA ALA A 79 11.17 7.75 13.86
C ALA A 79 11.84 7.49 12.49
N LEU A 80 11.05 7.50 11.41
CA LEU A 80 11.51 7.38 10.04
C LEU A 80 11.53 8.73 9.29
N SER A 81 11.41 9.88 9.98
CA SER A 81 11.53 11.20 9.31
C SER A 81 13.00 11.53 9.01
N HIS A 82 13.67 10.63 8.31
CA HIS A 82 14.93 10.95 7.66
C HIS A 82 14.65 12.03 6.62
N ASP A 83 15.59 12.97 6.45
CA ASP A 83 15.52 13.82 5.27
C ASP A 83 15.70 12.91 4.06
N LEU A 84 14.61 12.71 3.31
CA LEU A 84 14.53 11.89 2.10
C LEU A 84 15.56 12.26 1.04
N LYS A 85 16.17 13.46 1.15
CA LYS A 85 17.23 13.94 0.27
C LYS A 85 18.62 13.46 0.70
N GLU A 86 18.77 12.94 1.91
CA GLU A 86 20.05 12.41 2.38
C GLU A 86 20.55 11.30 1.45
N PRO A 87 21.85 11.27 1.12
CA PRO A 87 22.42 10.20 0.31
C PRO A 87 22.31 8.81 0.95
N ALA A 88 22.25 8.74 2.30
CA ALA A 88 22.15 7.50 3.04
C ALA A 88 20.76 6.84 2.96
N VAL A 89 19.72 7.61 2.60
CA VAL A 89 18.37 7.08 2.45
C VAL A 89 18.25 6.32 1.14
N THR A 90 17.86 5.05 1.23
CA THR A 90 17.75 4.14 0.09
C THR A 90 16.40 4.28 -0.62
N TYR A 91 16.33 3.78 -1.86
CA TYR A 91 15.08 3.66 -2.61
C TYR A 91 13.98 2.96 -1.81
N ASP A 92 14.32 1.84 -1.17
CA ASP A 92 13.34 1.05 -0.39
C ASP A 92 12.83 1.80 0.83
N GLN A 93 13.70 2.57 1.50
CA GLN A 93 13.30 3.41 2.61
C GLN A 93 12.33 4.51 2.16
N CYS A 94 12.56 5.14 0.99
CA CYS A 94 11.62 6.09 0.41
C CYS A 94 10.26 5.45 0.12
N CYS A 95 10.24 4.27 -0.52
CA CYS A 95 8.99 3.57 -0.84
C CYS A 95 8.23 3.12 0.43
N ARG A 96 8.97 2.64 1.45
CA ARG A 96 8.42 2.25 2.75
C ARG A 96 7.78 3.45 3.46
N GLN A 97 8.45 4.60 3.47
CA GLN A 97 7.88 5.83 4.03
C GLN A 97 6.63 6.28 3.27
N ALA A 98 6.64 6.24 1.93
CA ALA A 98 5.47 6.56 1.12
C ALA A 98 4.25 5.74 1.53
N LEU A 99 4.44 4.44 1.76
CA LEU A 99 3.40 3.51 2.18
C LEU A 99 2.86 3.82 3.59
N ILE A 100 3.75 4.17 4.53
CA ILE A 100 3.36 4.61 5.89
C ILE A 100 2.52 5.89 5.80
N TYR A 101 2.98 6.89 5.03
CA TYR A 101 2.23 8.13 4.82
C TYR A 101 0.89 7.89 4.13
N ALA A 102 0.80 6.91 3.23
CA ALA A 102 -0.43 6.59 2.52
C ALA A 102 -1.48 6.01 3.48
N VAL A 103 -1.07 5.07 4.35
CA VAL A 103 -1.93 4.54 5.42
C VAL A 103 -2.32 5.63 6.43
N ALA A 104 -1.43 6.59 6.67
CA ALA A 104 -1.70 7.74 7.53
C ALA A 104 -2.64 8.80 6.90
N GLY A 105 -2.95 8.70 5.60
CA GLY A 105 -3.69 9.73 4.86
C GLY A 105 -2.90 11.04 4.65
N MET A 106 -1.57 10.99 4.71
CA MET A 106 -0.68 12.14 4.57
C MET A 106 -0.22 12.33 3.11
N ASN A 107 -1.15 12.55 2.18
CA ASN A 107 -0.90 12.52 0.72
C ASN A 107 0.30 13.37 0.26
N ALA A 108 0.45 14.59 0.79
CA ALA A 108 1.59 15.45 0.45
C ALA A 108 2.96 14.81 0.77
N HIS A 109 3.04 14.05 1.86
CA HIS A 109 4.25 13.36 2.27
C HIS A 109 4.47 12.08 1.44
N VAL A 110 3.40 11.39 1.03
CA VAL A 110 3.49 10.27 0.08
C VAL A 110 4.18 10.74 -1.20
N TYR A 111 3.70 11.82 -1.79
CA TYR A 111 4.29 12.37 -3.01
C TYR A 111 5.74 12.82 -2.85
N ALA A 112 6.11 13.38 -1.68
CA ALA A 112 7.50 13.73 -1.39
C ALA A 112 8.39 12.48 -1.35
N ALA A 113 7.95 11.43 -0.67
CA ALA A 113 8.66 10.15 -0.56
C ALA A 113 8.78 9.43 -1.92
N LEU A 114 7.72 9.44 -2.74
CA LEU A 114 7.76 8.81 -4.06
C LEU A 114 8.65 9.57 -5.06
N ARG A 115 8.68 10.92 -5.01
CA ARG A 115 9.66 11.70 -5.80
C ARG A 115 11.09 11.42 -5.34
N ALA A 116 11.31 11.25 -4.03
CA ALA A 116 12.61 10.88 -3.53
C ALA A 116 13.01 9.47 -4.02
N ALA A 117 12.10 8.49 -3.99
CA ALA A 117 12.33 7.16 -4.55
C ALA A 117 12.73 7.23 -6.03
N ALA A 118 11.93 7.91 -6.87
CA ALA A 118 12.23 8.12 -8.29
C ALA A 118 13.61 8.78 -8.52
N SER A 119 14.00 9.74 -7.67
CA SER A 119 15.33 10.38 -7.76
C SER A 119 16.50 9.43 -7.43
N LYS A 120 16.24 8.35 -6.68
CA LYS A 120 17.25 7.31 -6.40
C LYS A 120 17.28 6.28 -7.51
N GLU A 121 16.12 5.81 -7.96
CA GLU A 121 15.99 4.76 -8.98
C GLU A 121 14.60 4.79 -9.63
N ASP A 122 14.49 5.47 -10.77
CA ASP A 122 13.24 5.60 -11.56
C ASP A 122 12.97 4.36 -12.42
N SER A 123 13.95 3.47 -12.61
CA SER A 123 13.74 2.24 -13.39
C SER A 123 13.01 1.15 -12.60
N TYR A 124 12.73 1.34 -11.31
CA TYR A 124 12.09 0.34 -10.46
C TYR A 124 10.57 0.51 -10.40
N ALA A 125 9.84 -0.60 -10.44
CA ALA A 125 8.37 -0.59 -10.52
C ALA A 125 7.66 -0.04 -9.26
N ARG A 126 8.26 -0.21 -8.09
CA ARG A 126 7.56 -0.07 -6.81
C ARG A 126 7.00 1.33 -6.57
N HIS A 127 7.76 2.39 -6.84
CA HIS A 127 7.30 3.75 -6.61
C HIS A 127 6.20 4.16 -7.61
N HIS A 128 6.31 3.77 -8.88
CA HIS A 128 5.26 3.92 -9.90
C HIS A 128 3.96 3.25 -9.46
N TYR A 129 4.04 2.02 -8.94
CA TYR A 129 2.87 1.34 -8.42
C TYR A 129 2.22 2.10 -7.25
N LEU A 130 3.01 2.57 -6.28
CA LEU A 130 2.48 3.36 -5.17
C LEU A 130 1.87 4.70 -5.63
N TYR A 131 2.46 5.35 -6.64
CA TYR A 131 1.86 6.53 -7.29
C TYR A 131 0.48 6.21 -7.87
N SER A 132 0.36 5.09 -8.60
CA SER A 132 -0.92 4.68 -9.22
C SER A 132 -2.04 4.51 -8.20
N LEU A 133 -1.76 3.88 -7.05
CA LEU A 133 -2.76 3.66 -6.00
C LEU A 133 -3.23 4.98 -5.39
N LEU A 134 -2.30 5.91 -5.13
CA LEU A 134 -2.64 7.21 -4.57
C LEU A 134 -3.46 8.07 -5.55
N LEU A 135 -3.02 8.15 -6.81
CA LEU A 135 -3.75 8.88 -7.85
C LEU A 135 -5.15 8.30 -8.07
N GLY A 136 -5.28 6.97 -8.07
CA GLY A 136 -6.57 6.30 -8.15
C GLY A 136 -7.50 6.64 -6.98
N LEU A 137 -6.96 6.78 -5.76
CA LEU A 137 -7.74 7.22 -4.60
C LEU A 137 -8.21 8.67 -4.73
N GLU A 138 -7.40 9.53 -5.35
CA GLU A 138 -7.75 10.93 -5.62
C GLU A 138 -8.68 11.09 -6.83
N GLY A 139 -8.98 10.01 -7.54
CA GLY A 139 -9.84 10.01 -8.73
C GLY A 139 -9.13 10.43 -10.02
N ASP A 140 -7.81 10.61 -10.00
CA ASP A 140 -6.98 10.91 -11.17
C ASP A 140 -6.64 9.61 -11.92
N TYR A 141 -7.67 8.98 -12.46
CA TYR A 141 -7.58 7.61 -13.01
C TYR A 141 -6.67 7.50 -14.23
N ASP A 142 -6.64 8.51 -15.11
CA ASP A 142 -5.80 8.50 -16.30
C ASP A 142 -4.31 8.47 -15.92
N ARG A 143 -3.91 9.32 -14.97
CA ARG A 143 -2.52 9.32 -14.47
C ARG A 143 -2.22 8.09 -13.64
N ALA A 144 -3.20 7.59 -12.88
CA ALA A 144 -3.05 6.34 -12.14
C ALA A 144 -2.74 5.15 -13.05
N LEU A 145 -3.47 5.02 -14.17
CA LEU A 145 -3.25 3.96 -15.14
C LEU A 145 -1.89 4.10 -15.83
N TRP A 146 -1.49 5.31 -16.20
CA TRP A 146 -0.15 5.56 -16.78
C TRP A 146 0.99 5.14 -15.84
N GLU A 147 0.92 5.51 -14.56
CA GLU A 147 1.91 5.08 -13.55
C GLU A 147 1.92 3.56 -13.38
N LEU A 148 0.76 2.92 -13.47
CA LEU A 148 0.67 1.48 -13.34
C LEU A 148 1.24 0.73 -14.56
N GLU A 149 1.08 1.28 -15.76
CA GLU A 149 1.75 0.80 -16.97
C GLU A 149 3.27 0.87 -16.80
N MET A 150 3.79 1.99 -16.28
CA MET A 150 5.21 2.14 -15.96
C MET A 150 5.70 1.10 -14.96
N ALA A 151 4.92 0.82 -13.92
CA ALA A 151 5.22 -0.24 -12.96
C ALA A 151 5.24 -1.63 -13.63
N LEU A 152 4.25 -1.95 -14.48
CA LEU A 152 4.15 -3.24 -15.17
C LEU A 152 5.33 -3.50 -16.11
N GLU A 153 5.78 -2.48 -16.83
CA GLU A 153 6.93 -2.57 -17.72
C GLU A 153 8.24 -2.85 -16.97
N ARG A 154 8.38 -2.23 -15.79
CA ARG A 154 9.59 -2.28 -14.96
C ARG A 154 9.64 -3.46 -13.98
N GLU A 155 8.53 -4.15 -13.77
CA GLU A 155 8.44 -5.23 -12.77
C GLU A 155 9.00 -6.54 -13.36
N PRO A 156 10.12 -7.09 -12.84
CA PRO A 156 10.69 -8.34 -13.37
C PRO A 156 9.96 -9.60 -12.88
N TYR A 157 9.23 -9.55 -11.76
CA TYR A 157 8.65 -10.75 -11.14
C TYR A 157 7.21 -11.00 -11.56
N ALA A 158 6.93 -12.21 -12.05
CA ALA A 158 5.61 -12.58 -12.58
C ALA A 158 4.49 -12.48 -11.52
N GLU A 159 4.81 -12.85 -10.28
CA GLU A 159 3.92 -12.80 -9.12
C GLU A 159 3.55 -11.35 -8.78
N ALA A 160 4.52 -10.44 -8.84
CA ALA A 160 4.27 -9.02 -8.62
C ALA A 160 3.44 -8.41 -9.77
N ARG A 161 3.69 -8.81 -11.02
CA ARG A 161 2.86 -8.39 -12.17
C ARG A 161 1.39 -8.80 -12.04
N VAL A 162 1.09 -9.94 -11.40
CA VAL A 162 -0.31 -10.33 -11.11
C VAL A 162 -0.99 -9.29 -10.21
N ARG A 163 -0.28 -8.81 -9.17
CA ARG A 163 -0.80 -7.78 -8.26
C ARG A 163 -1.02 -6.45 -8.98
N LEU A 164 -0.08 -6.04 -9.83
CA LEU A 164 -0.19 -4.81 -10.61
C LEU A 164 -1.37 -4.87 -11.58
N ARG A 165 -1.57 -5.98 -12.30
CA ARG A 165 -2.75 -6.15 -13.18
C ARG A 165 -4.06 -6.08 -12.41
N PHE A 166 -4.14 -6.69 -11.25
CA PHE A 166 -5.32 -6.59 -10.40
C PHE A 166 -5.60 -5.13 -9.98
N ALA A 167 -4.56 -4.35 -9.65
CA ALA A 167 -4.72 -2.93 -9.39
C ALA A 167 -5.26 -2.16 -10.62
N ALA A 168 -4.84 -2.55 -11.83
CA ALA A 168 -5.30 -1.94 -13.09
C ALA A 168 -6.81 -2.14 -13.25
N GLU A 169 -7.26 -3.39 -13.10
CA GLU A 169 -8.68 -3.75 -13.18
C GLU A 169 -9.52 -2.96 -12.16
N VAL A 170 -9.00 -2.76 -10.95
CA VAL A 170 -9.65 -1.96 -9.91
C VAL A 170 -9.76 -0.49 -10.31
N ILE A 171 -8.67 0.11 -10.84
CA ILE A 171 -8.64 1.51 -11.28
C ILE A 171 -9.55 1.73 -12.49
N GLU A 172 -9.48 0.87 -13.51
CA GLU A 172 -10.35 0.95 -14.69
C GLU A 172 -11.83 0.82 -14.33
N LYS A 173 -12.16 -0.09 -13.41
CA LYS A 173 -13.53 -0.23 -12.91
C LYS A 173 -13.97 1.03 -12.16
N ALA A 174 -13.06 1.65 -11.40
CA ALA A 174 -13.33 2.91 -10.72
C ALA A 174 -13.59 4.05 -11.70
N GLN A 175 -12.75 4.18 -12.73
CA GLN A 175 -12.90 5.16 -13.80
C GLN A 175 -14.24 5.02 -14.52
N LYS A 176 -14.60 3.79 -14.93
CA LYS A 176 -15.86 3.50 -15.64
C LYS A 176 -17.11 3.84 -14.85
N ALA A 177 -17.04 3.78 -13.51
CA ALA A 177 -18.18 4.08 -12.64
C ALA A 177 -18.22 5.55 -12.20
N ALA A 178 -17.18 6.33 -12.47
CA ALA A 178 -17.13 7.76 -12.22
C ALA A 178 -17.57 8.61 -13.43
N GLY A 179 -17.51 8.05 -14.64
CA GLY A 179 -18.04 8.63 -15.88
C GLY A 179 -19.49 8.27 -16.14
#